data_AF-A0A814NSS8-F1
#
_entry.id   AF-A0A814NSS8-F1
#
_cell.length_a   1.000
_cell.length_b   1.000
_cell.length_c   1.000
_cell.angle_alpha   90.00
_cell.angle_beta   90.00
_cell.angle_gamma   90.00
#
_symmetry.space_group_name_H-M   'P 1'
#
loop_
_entity.id
_entity.type
_entity.pdbx_description
1 polymer ?
#
loop_
_entity_poly.entity_id
_entity_poly.type
_entity_poly.pdbx_seq_one_letter_code
_entity_poly.pdbx_strand_id
1 'polypeptide(L)'
;MNSTTNCLLSSENVLFDFTNSSASVDDWIEISDTERDVGKSKGVLVEQKTQQFQRAIFFSLLNPQPNGAAFVGVSYRKKSFDLSLFTGLKLSVRAQGENFVYKVILRHHNEQSSLQPSYEIFFELPKNEMIEKYLSFTDFKPYSRGKALDPDTTPPLDLTDISSIGLQIFGGVYSPIKQHGTSSLEIDSISAVKCQ
;
A
#
# COMPACT_ATOMS: atom_id res chain seq x y z
N MET A 1 -1.06 -16.65 -8.40
CA MET A 1 -0.09 -17.69 -7.98
C MET A 1 0.84 -17.04 -6.98
N ASN A 2 0.74 -17.42 -5.71
CA ASN A 2 1.52 -16.83 -4.63
C ASN A 2 2.93 -17.44 -4.63
N SER A 3 3.89 -16.73 -5.23
CA SER A 3 5.30 -16.97 -4.92
C SER A 3 5.56 -16.35 -3.55
N THR A 4 5.48 -17.14 -2.48
CA THR A 4 6.15 -16.81 -1.23
C THR A 4 7.64 -17.01 -1.45
N THR A 5 8.28 -15.98 -2.00
CA THR A 5 9.74 -15.94 -2.07
C THR A 5 10.23 -15.77 -0.63
N ASN A 6 10.85 -16.80 -0.07
CA ASN A 6 11.52 -16.71 1.23
C ASN A 6 12.70 -15.76 1.09
N CYS A 7 12.56 -14.54 1.61
CA CYS A 7 13.64 -13.56 1.71
C CYS A 7 14.53 -13.90 2.90
N LEU A 8 15.82 -14.20 2.65
CA LEU A 8 16.82 -14.26 3.72
C LEU A 8 17.33 -12.85 4.00
N LEU A 9 16.87 -12.24 5.09
CA LEU A 9 17.17 -10.85 5.43
C LEU A 9 18.67 -10.65 5.73
N SER A 10 19.30 -9.70 5.02
CA SER A 10 20.66 -9.22 5.30
C SER A 10 20.69 -7.85 5.99
N SER A 11 19.71 -7.00 5.69
CA SER A 11 19.52 -5.72 6.36
C SER A 11 18.04 -5.35 6.40
N GLU A 12 17.66 -4.59 7.42
CA GLU A 12 16.32 -4.06 7.61
C GLU A 12 16.43 -2.61 8.12
N ASN A 13 15.62 -1.73 7.53
CA ASN A 13 15.43 -0.36 7.98
C ASN A 13 13.94 -0.09 8.13
N VAL A 14 13.51 0.15 9.37
CA VAL A 14 12.09 0.39 9.67
C VAL A 14 11.71 1.79 9.22
N LEU A 15 10.81 1.89 8.24
CA LEU A 15 10.34 3.17 7.71
C LEU A 15 9.23 3.74 8.59
N PHE A 16 8.33 2.85 9.03
CA PHE A 16 7.21 3.15 9.90
C PHE A 16 7.06 2.04 10.94
N ASP A 17 7.18 2.39 12.22
CA ASP A 17 6.97 1.48 13.36
C ASP A 17 5.75 1.96 14.15
N PHE A 18 4.57 1.41 13.85
CA PHE A 18 3.35 1.81 14.53
C PHE A 18 3.19 1.15 15.91
N THR A 19 4.10 0.24 16.29
CA THR A 19 4.15 -0.35 17.63
C THR A 19 4.83 0.56 18.64
N ASN A 20 5.65 1.50 18.15
CA ASN A 20 6.30 2.51 18.97
C ASN A 20 5.28 3.53 19.50
N SER A 21 5.29 3.75 20.82
CA SER A 21 4.36 4.69 21.49
C SER A 21 4.42 6.15 21.03
N SER A 22 5.48 6.54 20.31
CA SER A 22 5.68 7.88 19.73
C SER A 22 5.31 7.98 18.24
N ALA A 23 5.00 6.86 17.59
CA ALA A 23 4.57 6.87 16.20
C ALA A 23 3.18 7.49 16.08
N SER A 24 3.00 8.23 14.98
CA SER A 24 1.72 8.86 14.64
C SER A 24 1.33 8.60 13.18
N VAL A 25 0.04 8.62 12.91
CA VAL A 25 -0.54 8.50 11.56
C VAL A 25 -0.88 9.86 10.92
N ASP A 26 -0.65 10.99 11.59
CA ASP A 26 -1.09 12.33 11.16
C ASP A 26 -0.50 12.77 9.81
N ASP A 27 0.67 12.23 9.45
CA ASP A 27 1.36 12.53 8.19
C ASP A 27 0.86 11.67 7.01
N TRP A 28 -0.09 10.77 7.25
CA TRP A 28 -0.76 9.97 6.23
C TRP A 28 -2.05 10.64 5.80
N ILE A 29 -2.20 10.88 4.50
CA ILE A 29 -3.40 11.48 3.94
C ILE A 29 -4.25 10.42 3.25
N GLU A 30 -5.57 10.57 3.34
CA GLU A 30 -6.51 9.75 2.57
C GLU A 30 -6.39 10.07 1.07
N ILE A 31 -6.38 9.04 0.23
CA ILE A 31 -6.43 9.10 -1.24
C ILE A 31 -7.49 8.10 -1.71
N SER A 32 -8.73 8.57 -1.88
CA SER A 32 -9.90 7.75 -2.24
C SER A 32 -10.55 8.23 -3.53
N ASP A 33 -11.44 7.41 -4.09
CA ASP A 33 -12.15 7.77 -5.32
C ASP A 33 -13.08 8.99 -5.20
N THR A 34 -13.33 9.49 -3.98
CA THR A 34 -14.05 10.74 -3.66
C THR A 34 -13.36 12.01 -4.16
N GLU A 35 -12.11 11.93 -4.61
CA GLU A 35 -11.50 12.98 -5.44
C GLU A 35 -12.20 13.14 -6.81
N ARG A 36 -13.16 12.27 -7.14
CA ARG A 36 -13.96 12.29 -8.37
C ARG A 36 -15.43 12.48 -8.01
N ASP A 37 -16.18 13.16 -8.87
CA ASP A 37 -17.60 13.48 -8.65
C ASP A 37 -18.49 12.25 -8.39
N VAL A 38 -18.09 11.08 -8.90
CA VAL A 38 -18.83 9.81 -8.77
C VAL A 38 -18.29 8.89 -7.67
N GLY A 39 -17.23 9.29 -6.98
CA GLY A 39 -16.61 8.53 -5.90
C GLY A 39 -17.50 8.43 -4.67
N LYS A 40 -17.58 7.24 -4.09
CA LYS A 40 -18.43 6.95 -2.93
C LYS A 40 -17.68 6.17 -1.84
N SER A 41 -16.41 5.86 -2.08
CA SER A 41 -15.60 5.07 -1.17
C SER A 41 -14.92 5.99 -0.15
N LYS A 42 -14.65 5.48 1.05
CA LYS A 42 -14.07 6.28 2.13
C LYS A 42 -13.05 5.47 2.90
N GLY A 43 -11.97 6.12 3.31
CA GLY A 43 -10.93 5.53 4.13
C GLY A 43 -10.50 6.42 5.28
N VAL A 44 -9.88 5.81 6.27
CA VAL A 44 -9.17 6.52 7.33
C VAL A 44 -8.06 5.63 7.88
N LEU A 45 -6.88 6.20 8.12
CA LEU A 45 -5.83 5.58 8.92
C LEU A 45 -5.94 6.15 10.33
N VAL A 46 -6.07 5.29 11.33
CA VAL A 46 -6.13 5.69 12.74
C VAL A 46 -5.15 4.89 13.58
N GLU A 47 -4.70 5.48 14.67
CA GLU A 47 -3.97 4.75 15.70
C GLU A 47 -4.94 3.95 16.59
N GLN A 48 -4.61 2.68 16.79
CA GLN A 48 -5.16 1.90 17.89
C GLN A 48 -4.10 1.83 18.99
N LYS A 49 -4.37 2.50 20.11
CA LYS A 49 -3.47 2.51 21.27
C LYS A 49 -4.18 1.94 22.48
N THR A 50 -3.52 1.00 23.14
CA THR A 50 -3.92 0.46 24.44
C THR A 50 -2.78 0.67 25.44
N GLN A 51 -2.98 0.22 26.68
CA GLN A 51 -1.89 0.19 27.67
C GLN A 51 -0.76 -0.80 27.32
N GLN A 52 -1.03 -1.79 26.44
CA GLN A 52 -0.12 -2.90 26.17
C GLN A 52 0.49 -2.86 24.77
N PHE A 53 -0.18 -2.26 23.80
CA PHE A 53 0.30 -2.19 22.42
C PHE A 53 -0.27 -0.99 21.68
N GLN A 54 0.41 -0.63 20.59
CA GLN A 54 -0.04 0.33 19.59
C GLN A 54 0.07 -0.29 18.19
N ARG A 55 -0.78 0.14 17.27
CA ARG A 55 -0.66 -0.13 15.82
C ARG A 55 -1.45 0.89 15.02
N ALA A 56 -1.24 0.90 13.71
CA ALA A 56 -2.13 1.62 12.80
C ALA A 56 -3.23 0.69 12.28
N ILE A 57 -4.43 1.23 12.07
CA ILE A 57 -5.54 0.55 11.40
C ILE A 57 -6.01 1.41 10.24
N PHE A 58 -5.87 0.88 9.03
CA PHE A 58 -6.49 1.45 7.84
C PHE A 58 -7.88 0.87 7.67
N PHE A 59 -8.91 1.65 8.00
CA PHE A 59 -10.30 1.30 7.73
C PHE A 59 -10.69 1.74 6.33
N SER A 60 -11.46 0.90 5.64
CA SER A 60 -11.94 1.13 4.29
C SER A 60 -13.41 0.77 4.16
N LEU A 61 -14.17 1.67 3.52
CA LEU A 61 -15.49 1.43 2.95
C LEU A 61 -15.35 1.56 1.43
N LEU A 62 -15.32 0.43 0.75
CA LEU A 62 -15.21 0.37 -0.70
C LEU A 62 -16.61 0.28 -1.32
N ASN A 63 -16.96 1.27 -2.14
CA ASN A 63 -18.28 1.37 -2.76
C ASN A 63 -18.14 1.46 -4.29
N PRO A 64 -17.95 0.33 -4.99
CA PRO A 64 -17.77 0.31 -6.43
C PRO A 64 -18.94 0.90 -7.20
N GLN A 65 -18.61 1.63 -8.26
CA GLN A 65 -19.56 1.98 -9.31
C GLN A 65 -20.07 0.73 -10.03
N PRO A 66 -21.16 0.80 -10.82
CA PRO A 66 -21.69 -0.35 -11.56
C PRO A 66 -20.66 -1.06 -12.47
N ASN A 67 -19.66 -0.33 -12.97
CA ASN A 67 -18.56 -0.89 -13.76
C ASN A 67 -17.41 -1.50 -12.91
N GLY A 68 -17.54 -1.51 -11.59
CA GLY A 68 -16.53 -1.98 -10.63
C GLY A 68 -15.44 -0.96 -10.29
N ALA A 69 -15.53 0.28 -10.76
CA ALA A 69 -14.55 1.31 -10.45
C ALA A 69 -14.74 1.83 -9.02
N ALA A 70 -13.73 1.62 -8.17
CA ALA A 70 -13.58 2.26 -6.87
C ALA A 70 -12.16 2.06 -6.34
N PHE A 71 -11.75 2.92 -5.42
CA PHE A 71 -10.57 2.69 -4.59
C PHE A 71 -10.65 3.49 -3.29
N VAL A 72 -9.98 2.96 -2.26
CA VAL A 72 -9.73 3.65 -0.99
C VAL A 72 -8.28 3.45 -0.66
N GLY A 73 -7.56 4.52 -0.35
CA GLY A 73 -6.17 4.42 0.03
C GLY A 73 -5.75 5.49 1.03
N VAL A 74 -4.54 5.31 1.54
CA VAL A 74 -3.83 6.28 2.37
C VAL A 74 -2.39 6.36 1.89
N SER A 75 -1.78 7.54 2.02
CA SER A 75 -0.47 7.83 1.44
C SER A 75 0.34 8.70 2.38
N TYR A 76 1.56 8.28 2.67
CA TYR A 76 2.56 9.11 3.34
C TYR A 76 3.35 9.89 2.29
N ARG A 77 3.42 11.22 2.46
CA ARG A 77 4.06 12.15 1.50
C ARG A 77 4.93 13.23 2.14
N LYS A 78 5.24 13.12 3.44
CA LYS A 78 5.95 14.17 4.19
C LYS A 78 7.44 14.23 3.91
N LYS A 79 8.07 13.11 3.59
CA LYS A 79 9.49 13.03 3.22
C LYS A 79 9.72 11.95 2.18
N SER A 80 10.82 12.10 1.45
CA SER A 80 11.33 11.07 0.56
C SER A 80 12.23 10.06 1.26
N PHE A 81 12.41 8.91 0.61
CA PHE A 81 13.30 7.84 1.04
C PHE A 81 14.24 7.43 -0.09
N ASP A 82 15.53 7.31 0.20
CA ASP A 82 16.47 6.56 -0.64
C ASP A 82 16.40 5.08 -0.24
N LEU A 83 15.78 4.28 -1.11
CA LEU A 83 15.60 2.84 -0.95
C LEU A 83 16.50 2.03 -1.91
N SER A 84 17.47 2.67 -2.57
CA SER A 84 18.31 2.06 -3.62
C SER A 84 19.17 0.88 -3.13
N LEU A 85 19.47 0.81 -1.83
CA LEU A 85 20.25 -0.27 -1.23
C LEU A 85 19.41 -1.49 -0.81
N PHE A 86 18.09 -1.42 -0.92
CA PHE A 86 17.15 -2.45 -0.49
C PHE A 86 16.54 -3.19 -1.69
N THR A 87 16.06 -4.41 -1.47
CA THR A 87 15.47 -5.26 -2.51
C THR A 87 13.94 -5.22 -2.49
N GLY A 88 13.33 -4.80 -1.39
CA GLY A 88 11.89 -4.69 -1.29
C GLY A 88 11.40 -4.09 0.03
N LEU A 89 10.08 -4.18 0.22
CA LEU A 89 9.41 -3.83 1.46
C LEU A 89 9.01 -5.08 2.23
N LYS A 90 9.05 -5.00 3.56
CA LYS A 90 8.45 -5.98 4.47
C LYS A 90 7.35 -5.28 5.26
N LEU A 91 6.13 -5.83 5.21
CA LEU A 91 4.96 -5.32 5.90
C LEU A 91 4.56 -6.32 6.99
N SER A 92 4.46 -5.88 8.24
CA SER A 92 3.83 -6.66 9.32
C SER A 92 2.37 -6.25 9.43
N VAL A 93 1.47 -7.09 8.91
CA VAL A 93 0.07 -6.71 8.64
C VAL A 93 -0.93 -7.84 8.87
N ARG A 94 -2.17 -7.45 9.17
CA ARG A 94 -3.33 -8.36 9.27
C ARG A 94 -4.55 -7.74 8.59
N ALA A 95 -5.24 -8.51 7.76
CA ALA A 95 -6.50 -8.10 7.14
C ALA A 95 -7.73 -8.69 7.85
N GLN A 96 -8.78 -7.89 7.99
CA GLN A 96 -10.09 -8.31 8.45
C GLN A 96 -11.21 -7.70 7.59
N GLY A 97 -12.42 -8.27 7.70
CA GLY A 97 -13.61 -7.81 6.99
C GLY A 97 -13.87 -8.59 5.71
N GLU A 98 -14.26 -7.88 4.65
CA GLU A 98 -14.77 -8.46 3.41
C GLU A 98 -13.70 -8.64 2.33
N ASN A 99 -12.57 -7.95 2.48
CA ASN A 99 -11.54 -7.80 1.45
C ASN A 99 -10.14 -8.11 1.96
N PHE A 100 -9.38 -8.83 1.14
CA PHE A 100 -8.08 -9.42 1.49
C PHE A 100 -6.99 -9.16 0.46
N VAL A 101 -7.30 -8.42 -0.62
CA VAL A 101 -6.34 -8.07 -1.66
C VAL A 101 -6.08 -6.57 -1.65
N TYR A 102 -4.85 -6.24 -1.29
CA TYR A 102 -4.37 -4.87 -1.14
C TYR A 102 -3.29 -4.60 -2.18
N LYS A 103 -2.90 -3.33 -2.29
CA LYS A 103 -1.70 -2.96 -3.03
C LYS A 103 -0.88 -1.91 -2.29
N VAL A 104 0.44 -2.01 -2.44
CA VAL A 104 1.35 -0.90 -2.13
C VAL A 104 1.51 -0.06 -3.38
N ILE A 105 1.50 1.25 -3.22
CA ILE A 105 1.71 2.23 -4.27
C ILE A 105 2.94 3.06 -3.94
N LEU A 106 3.90 3.12 -4.86
CA LEU A 106 5.07 3.97 -4.77
C LEU A 106 5.04 5.05 -5.84
N ARG A 107 5.52 6.25 -5.49
CA ARG A 107 5.87 7.31 -6.44
C ARG A 107 7.20 7.94 -6.06
N HIS A 108 7.94 8.36 -7.07
CA HIS A 108 9.25 8.98 -6.93
C HIS A 108 9.25 10.45 -7.36
N HIS A 109 10.32 11.19 -7.07
CA HIS A 109 10.57 12.53 -7.62
C HIS A 109 9.45 13.56 -7.37
N ASN A 110 8.73 13.42 -6.26
CA ASN A 110 7.56 14.24 -5.93
C ASN A 110 6.46 14.23 -7.01
N GLU A 111 6.40 13.16 -7.79
CA GLU A 111 5.27 12.89 -8.67
C GLU A 111 4.05 12.60 -7.80
N GLN A 112 3.17 13.58 -7.63
CA GLN A 112 1.97 13.44 -6.79
C GLN A 112 0.68 13.51 -7.61
N SER A 113 0.78 13.73 -8.93
CA SER A 113 -0.37 13.85 -9.83
C SER A 113 -0.86 12.49 -10.32
N SER A 114 -2.17 12.39 -10.55
CA SER A 114 -2.79 11.25 -11.24
C SER A 114 -2.41 11.15 -12.73
N LEU A 115 -1.65 12.12 -13.25
CA LEU A 115 -1.12 12.12 -14.61
C LEU A 115 0.22 11.40 -14.72
N GLN A 116 0.99 11.30 -13.63
CA GLN A 116 2.21 10.52 -13.59
C GLN A 116 1.91 9.05 -13.28
N PRO A 117 2.72 8.12 -13.78
CA PRO A 117 2.65 6.72 -13.39
C PRO A 117 2.75 6.57 -11.87
N SER A 118 2.05 5.57 -11.33
CA SER A 118 2.36 5.01 -10.03
C SER A 118 2.88 3.59 -10.19
N TYR A 119 3.81 3.19 -9.33
CA TYR A 119 4.33 1.84 -9.33
C TYR A 119 3.58 1.06 -8.27
N GLU A 120 2.93 -0.02 -8.67
CA GLU A 120 2.01 -0.76 -7.80
C GLU A 120 2.40 -2.23 -7.74
N ILE A 121 2.27 -2.81 -6.55
CA ILE A 121 2.32 -4.26 -6.35
C ILE A 121 1.07 -4.70 -5.60
N PHE A 122 0.43 -5.76 -6.09
CA PHE A 122 -0.76 -6.35 -5.48
C PHE A 122 -0.35 -7.51 -4.59
N PHE A 123 -1.01 -7.66 -3.45
CA PHE A 123 -0.77 -8.76 -2.54
C PHE A 123 -2.05 -9.18 -1.83
N GLU A 124 -2.18 -10.48 -1.64
CA GLU A 124 -3.26 -11.10 -0.88
C GLU A 124 -2.77 -11.46 0.53
N LEU A 125 -3.66 -11.30 1.51
CA LEU A 125 -3.43 -11.62 2.91
C LEU A 125 -4.39 -12.73 3.37
N PRO A 126 -3.93 -13.64 4.25
CA PRO A 126 -4.83 -14.55 4.94
C PRO A 126 -5.81 -13.79 5.83
N LYS A 127 -6.99 -14.39 6.04
CA LYS A 127 -8.03 -13.80 6.89
C LYS A 127 -7.64 -13.86 8.36
N ASN A 128 -7.66 -12.70 9.03
CA ASN A 128 -7.49 -12.54 10.48
C ASN A 128 -6.16 -13.05 11.05
N GLU A 129 -5.13 -13.18 10.21
CA GLU A 129 -3.80 -13.63 10.61
C GLU A 129 -2.78 -12.50 10.44
N MET A 130 -1.98 -12.25 11.48
CA MET A 130 -0.86 -11.31 11.41
C MET A 130 0.31 -12.00 10.74
N ILE A 131 0.80 -11.43 9.64
CA ILE A 131 1.91 -12.00 8.87
C ILE A 131 2.93 -10.94 8.51
N GLU A 132 4.14 -11.39 8.22
CA GLU A 132 5.13 -10.59 7.50
C GLU A 132 5.00 -10.86 6.00
N LYS A 133 4.71 -9.82 5.22
CA LYS A 133 4.63 -9.87 3.75
C LYS A 133 5.84 -9.17 3.13
N TYR A 134 6.66 -9.93 2.42
CA TYR A 134 7.72 -9.37 1.57
C TYR A 134 7.16 -9.00 0.18
N LEU A 135 7.55 -7.82 -0.30
CA LEU A 135 7.17 -7.25 -1.59
C LEU A 135 8.44 -6.77 -2.32
N SER A 136 8.89 -7.50 -3.34
CA SER A 136 10.10 -7.17 -4.10
C SER A 136 9.90 -5.90 -4.94
N PHE A 137 10.89 -5.01 -4.98
CA PHE A 137 10.84 -3.82 -5.84
C PHE A 137 10.79 -4.16 -7.33
N THR A 138 11.32 -5.32 -7.74
CA THR A 138 11.26 -5.81 -9.13
C THR A 138 9.85 -6.15 -9.61
N ASP A 139 8.94 -6.41 -8.66
CA ASP A 139 7.59 -6.87 -8.94
C ASP A 139 6.59 -5.70 -9.03
N PHE A 140 7.01 -4.49 -8.66
CA PHE A 140 6.22 -3.28 -8.89
C PHE A 140 6.12 -3.01 -10.39
N LYS A 141 4.90 -2.77 -10.85
CA LYS A 141 4.61 -2.45 -12.26
C LYS A 141 4.01 -1.06 -12.37
N PRO A 142 4.21 -0.34 -13.48
CA PRO A 142 3.66 0.98 -13.67
C PRO A 142 2.15 0.91 -13.98
N TYR A 143 1.39 1.83 -13.39
CA TYR A 143 -0.04 2.00 -13.60
C TYR A 143 -0.40 3.47 -13.79
N SER A 144 -1.44 3.74 -14.57
CA SER A 144 -2.11 5.03 -14.61
C SER A 144 -3.61 4.84 -14.45
N ARG A 145 -4.19 5.51 -13.44
CA ARG A 145 -5.63 5.45 -13.13
C ARG A 145 -6.16 4.01 -13.03
N GLY A 146 -5.36 3.11 -12.47
CA GLY A 146 -5.68 1.68 -12.30
C GLY A 146 -5.48 0.80 -13.53
N LYS A 147 -5.04 1.34 -14.67
CA LYS A 147 -4.65 0.56 -15.85
C LYS A 147 -3.16 0.30 -15.83
N ALA A 148 -2.74 -0.93 -16.08
CA ALA A 148 -1.33 -1.26 -16.28
C ALA A 148 -0.78 -0.47 -17.49
N LEU A 149 0.42 0.06 -17.34
CA LEU A 149 1.19 0.65 -18.43
C LEU A 149 2.19 -0.36 -18.97
N ASP A 150 2.64 -0.14 -20.19
CA ASP A 150 3.68 -0.96 -20.80
C ASP A 150 5.04 -0.65 -20.13
N PRO A 151 5.69 -1.65 -19.50
CA PRO A 151 6.97 -1.45 -18.81
C PRO A 151 8.13 -1.15 -19.76
N ASP A 152 8.02 -1.46 -21.05
CA ASP A 152 9.09 -1.20 -22.03
C ASP A 152 9.11 0.26 -22.49
N THR A 153 7.97 0.97 -22.34
CA THR A 153 7.80 2.37 -22.74
C THR A 153 7.60 3.33 -21.56
N THR A 154 7.48 2.80 -20.34
CA THR A 154 7.36 3.61 -19.12
C THR A 154 8.71 3.61 -18.37
N PRO A 155 9.19 4.77 -17.88
CA PRO A 155 10.36 4.79 -17.01
C PRO A 155 10.24 3.79 -15.85
N PRO A 156 11.35 3.20 -15.39
CA PRO A 156 11.32 2.29 -14.24
C PRO A 156 11.16 3.06 -12.93
N LEU A 157 10.75 2.34 -11.88
CA LEU A 157 10.74 2.84 -10.52
C LEU A 157 12.16 3.24 -10.10
N ASP A 158 12.37 4.54 -9.89
CA ASP A 158 13.58 5.07 -9.27
C ASP A 158 13.48 4.99 -7.75
N LEU A 159 14.34 4.16 -7.15
CA LEU A 159 14.37 3.94 -5.70
C LEU A 159 15.18 5.00 -4.94
N THR A 160 15.90 5.90 -5.63
CA THR A 160 16.78 6.88 -4.96
C THR A 160 16.01 8.03 -4.30
N ASP A 161 14.76 8.27 -4.72
CA ASP A 161 13.91 9.34 -4.21
C ASP A 161 12.42 8.93 -4.18
N ILE A 162 12.08 7.95 -3.34
CA ILE A 162 10.69 7.53 -3.11
C ILE A 162 9.97 8.58 -2.28
N SER A 163 9.25 9.47 -2.97
CA SER A 163 8.49 10.59 -2.39
C SER A 163 7.11 10.22 -1.84
N SER A 164 6.61 9.02 -2.12
CA SER A 164 5.31 8.56 -1.62
C SER A 164 5.28 7.06 -1.41
N ILE A 165 4.77 6.64 -0.26
CA ILE A 165 4.41 5.25 0.05
C ILE A 165 2.92 5.22 0.40
N GLY A 166 2.15 4.41 -0.30
CA GLY A 166 0.71 4.30 -0.11
C GLY A 166 0.20 2.87 0.02
N LEU A 167 -0.91 2.72 0.72
CA LEU A 167 -1.66 1.48 0.87
C LEU A 167 -3.05 1.69 0.29
N GLN A 168 -3.52 0.76 -0.51
CA GLN A 168 -4.81 0.92 -1.20
C GLN A 168 -5.54 -0.41 -1.35
N ILE A 169 -6.86 -0.32 -1.25
CA ILE A 169 -7.82 -1.34 -1.68
C ILE A 169 -8.59 -0.81 -2.90
N PHE A 170 -9.03 -1.70 -3.79
CA PHE A 170 -9.57 -1.35 -5.11
C PHE A 170 -10.79 -2.20 -5.46
N GLY A 171 -11.78 -1.62 -6.16
CA GLY A 171 -13.00 -2.31 -6.61
C GLY A 171 -12.81 -3.25 -7.79
N GLY A 172 -11.76 -3.00 -8.60
CA GLY A 172 -11.29 -3.96 -9.60
C GLY A 172 -11.92 -3.84 -10.98
N VAL A 173 -12.29 -2.65 -11.46
CA VAL A 173 -12.78 -2.42 -12.84
C VAL A 173 -11.96 -3.14 -13.93
N TYR A 174 -10.64 -3.16 -13.83
CA TYR A 174 -9.73 -3.84 -14.77
C TYR A 174 -9.16 -5.17 -14.26
N SER A 175 -9.70 -5.70 -13.15
CA SER A 175 -9.22 -6.92 -12.48
C SER A 175 -10.32 -7.98 -12.44
N PRO A 176 -9.98 -9.29 -12.47
CA PRO A 176 -10.94 -10.34 -12.14
C PRO A 176 -11.36 -10.32 -10.67
N ILE A 177 -10.53 -9.72 -9.80
CA ILE A 177 -10.82 -9.56 -8.37
C ILE A 177 -11.77 -8.37 -8.21
N LYS A 178 -12.98 -8.64 -7.70
CA LYS A 178 -14.01 -7.62 -7.44
C LYS A 178 -14.23 -7.50 -5.93
N GLN A 179 -13.90 -6.35 -5.38
CA GLN A 179 -13.94 -6.07 -3.93
C GLN A 179 -14.99 -5.00 -3.66
N HIS A 180 -15.65 -5.08 -2.51
CA HIS A 180 -16.67 -4.13 -2.05
C HIS A 180 -16.84 -4.24 -0.52
N GLY A 181 -17.61 -3.32 0.06
CA GLY A 181 -17.95 -3.38 1.48
C GLY A 181 -16.84 -2.85 2.38
N THR A 182 -16.80 -3.35 3.61
CA THR A 182 -15.95 -2.83 4.68
C THR A 182 -14.81 -3.77 5.04
N SER A 183 -13.64 -3.19 5.24
CA SER A 183 -12.43 -3.92 5.65
C SER A 183 -11.53 -3.07 6.53
N SER A 184 -10.65 -3.74 7.27
CA SER A 184 -9.54 -3.11 7.97
C SER A 184 -8.22 -3.82 7.65
N LEU A 185 -7.19 -3.03 7.37
CA LEU A 185 -5.80 -3.49 7.35
C LEU A 185 -5.11 -2.95 8.60
N GLU A 186 -4.76 -3.84 9.51
CA GLU A 186 -3.93 -3.55 10.66
C GLU A 186 -2.46 -3.63 10.28
N ILE A 187 -1.66 -2.69 10.78
CA ILE A 187 -0.28 -2.51 10.39
C ILE A 187 0.54 -2.27 11.65
N ASP A 188 1.43 -3.21 11.97
CA ASP A 188 2.41 -3.05 13.04
C ASP A 188 3.64 -2.30 12.51
N SER A 189 4.14 -2.64 11.31
CA SER A 189 5.29 -1.95 10.71
C SER A 189 5.37 -2.06 9.19
N ILE A 190 6.13 -1.15 8.60
CA ILE A 190 6.59 -1.19 7.21
C ILE A 190 8.10 -0.90 7.22
N SER A 191 8.89 -1.83 6.68
CA SER A 191 10.34 -1.75 6.62
C SER A 191 10.85 -1.85 5.17
N ALA A 192 11.95 -1.19 4.86
CA ALA A 192 12.76 -1.50 3.70
C ALA A 192 13.74 -2.62 4.07
N VAL A 193 13.85 -3.64 3.22
CA VAL A 193 14.67 -4.82 3.51
C VAL A 193 15.54 -5.20 2.32
N LYS A 194 16.73 -5.71 2.63
CA LYS A 194 17.66 -6.28 1.65
C LYS A 194 17.72 -7.78 1.87
N CYS A 195 17.28 -8.56 0.89
CA CYS A 195 17.46 -10.01 0.88
C CYS A 195 18.83 -10.38 0.30
N GLN A 196 19.40 -11.49 0.78
CA GLN A 196 20.58 -12.14 0.18
C GLN A 196 20.24 -12.89 -1.10
#